data_AF-A0A939M5F6-F1
#
_entry.id   AF-A0A939M5F6-F1
#
_cell.length_a   1.000
_cell.length_b   1.000
_cell.length_c   1.000
_cell.angle_alpha   90.00
_cell.angle_beta   90.00
_cell.angle_gamma   90.00
#
_symmetry.space_group_name_H-M   'P 1'
#
loop_
_entity.id
_entity.type
_entity.pdbx_description
1 polymer ?
#
loop_
_entity_poly.entity_id
_entity_poly.type
_entity_poly.pdbx_seq_one_letter_code
_entity_poly.pdbx_strand_id
1 'polypeptide(L)'
;MDQAIWASGTAPADLLDWTYRAAQAVATDNLALGLDVIADCVNDCEEAREGWQIAARKAGAEIVWIEVACSDADEHRRRIETRSTDIAGLSLPGWNAVVGRAYAPWERDHFTVDTARRSLEECVEEALGLLYRREPLLAPPSANTSLLKLTQLIHGDDEANECKQS
;
A
#
# COMPACT_ATOMS: atom_id res chain seq x y z
N MET A 1 4.07 -7.00 -8.69
CA MET A 1 3.50 -8.27 -9.20
C MET A 1 3.33 -8.23 -10.71
N ASP A 2 3.01 -7.07 -11.28
CA ASP A 2 2.75 -6.78 -12.70
C ASP A 2 3.83 -7.34 -13.63
N GLN A 3 5.10 -7.05 -13.32
CA GLN A 3 6.25 -7.52 -14.11
C GLN A 3 6.31 -9.06 -14.22
N ALA A 4 6.00 -9.77 -13.14
CA ALA A 4 5.96 -11.24 -13.17
C ALA A 4 4.81 -11.77 -14.03
N ILE A 5 3.66 -11.07 -14.02
CA ILE A 5 2.51 -11.42 -14.86
C ILE A 5 2.83 -11.15 -16.33
N TRP A 6 3.40 -9.99 -16.68
CA TRP A 6 3.80 -9.70 -18.07
C TRP A 6 4.89 -10.64 -18.59
N ALA A 7 5.83 -11.06 -17.73
CA ALA A 7 6.85 -12.04 -18.08
C ALA A 7 6.29 -13.42 -18.47
N SER A 8 5.03 -13.73 -18.14
CA SER A 8 4.35 -14.96 -18.60
C SER A 8 4.14 -15.01 -20.11
N GLY A 9 4.21 -13.87 -20.80
CA GLY A 9 4.04 -13.77 -22.25
C GLY A 9 2.61 -13.87 -22.76
N THR A 10 1.63 -14.14 -21.88
CA THR A 10 0.21 -14.28 -22.24
C THR A 10 -0.70 -13.22 -21.62
N ALA A 11 -0.13 -12.34 -20.79
CA ALA A 11 -0.90 -11.34 -20.08
C ALA A 11 -1.31 -10.16 -20.99
N PRO A 12 -2.49 -9.55 -20.76
CA PRO A 12 -2.86 -8.31 -21.44
C PRO A 12 -1.93 -7.16 -21.05
N ALA A 13 -1.91 -6.12 -21.90
CA ALA A 13 -1.15 -4.91 -21.63
C ALA A 13 -1.66 -4.16 -20.38
N ASP A 14 -2.98 -4.13 -20.20
CA ASP A 14 -3.63 -3.63 -18.99
C ASP A 14 -4.04 -4.81 -18.09
N LEU A 15 -3.47 -4.87 -16.89
CA LEU A 15 -3.72 -5.93 -15.92
C LEU A 15 -4.92 -5.64 -15.02
N LEU A 16 -5.52 -4.45 -15.10
CA LEU A 16 -6.64 -4.05 -14.25
C LEU A 16 -6.33 -4.33 -12.76
N ASP A 17 -7.20 -5.07 -12.07
CA ASP A 17 -7.05 -5.44 -10.67
C ASP A 17 -6.33 -6.79 -10.43
N TRP A 18 -5.81 -7.45 -11.48
CA TRP A 18 -5.30 -8.83 -11.37
C TRP A 18 -4.18 -8.94 -10.35
N THR A 19 -3.33 -7.94 -10.28
CA THR A 19 -2.16 -7.89 -9.39
C THR A 19 -2.59 -7.68 -7.94
N TYR A 20 -3.64 -6.89 -7.69
CA TYR A 20 -4.28 -6.78 -6.39
C TYR A 20 -4.93 -8.09 -5.95
N ARG A 21 -5.75 -8.71 -6.81
CA ARG A 21 -6.42 -9.99 -6.49
C ARG A 21 -5.43 -11.08 -6.14
N ALA A 22 -4.35 -11.17 -6.91
CA ALA A 22 -3.35 -12.20 -6.71
C ALA A 22 -2.52 -11.92 -5.44
N ALA A 23 -2.17 -10.67 -5.14
CA ALA A 23 -1.52 -10.30 -3.88
C ALA A 23 -2.43 -10.56 -2.66
N GLN A 24 -3.72 -10.25 -2.76
CA GLN A 24 -4.71 -10.50 -1.72
C GLN A 24 -4.92 -12.00 -1.45
N ALA A 25 -4.91 -12.84 -2.50
CA ALA A 25 -4.99 -14.29 -2.36
C ALA A 25 -3.76 -14.83 -1.61
N VAL A 26 -2.55 -14.43 -2.02
CA VAL A 26 -1.30 -14.81 -1.33
C VAL A 26 -1.30 -14.34 0.12
N ALA A 27 -1.76 -13.12 0.40
CA ALA A 27 -1.89 -12.62 1.76
C ALA A 27 -2.89 -13.47 2.57
N THR A 28 -4.05 -13.79 2.01
CA THR A 28 -5.07 -14.63 2.69
C THR A 28 -4.49 -15.98 3.08
N ASP A 29 -3.73 -16.63 2.19
CA ASP A 29 -3.11 -17.93 2.47
C ASP A 29 -2.07 -17.84 3.60
N ASN A 30 -1.24 -16.79 3.62
CA ASN A 30 -0.26 -16.59 4.68
C ASN A 30 -0.92 -16.28 6.03
N LEU A 31 -1.96 -15.44 6.03
CA LEU A 31 -2.74 -15.15 7.23
C LEU A 31 -3.42 -16.42 7.77
N ALA A 32 -3.94 -17.29 6.89
CA ALA A 32 -4.54 -18.58 7.29
C ALA A 32 -3.52 -19.56 7.91
N LEU A 33 -2.23 -19.39 7.62
CA LEU A 33 -1.14 -20.12 8.27
C LEU A 33 -0.73 -19.52 9.63
N GLY A 34 -1.37 -18.42 10.07
CA GLY A 34 -1.06 -17.71 11.30
C GLY A 34 0.15 -16.79 11.19
N LEU A 35 0.55 -16.40 9.98
CA LEU A 35 1.62 -15.43 9.73
C LEU A 35 1.06 -14.02 9.64
N ASP A 36 1.82 -13.05 10.14
CA ASP A 36 1.55 -11.63 9.86
C ASP A 36 1.97 -11.27 8.43
N VAL A 37 1.22 -10.36 7.82
CA VAL A 37 1.48 -9.93 6.44
C VAL A 37 1.61 -8.41 6.40
N ILE A 38 2.66 -7.94 5.73
CA ILE A 38 2.79 -6.54 5.32
C ILE A 38 2.49 -6.45 3.83
N ALA A 39 1.43 -5.74 3.47
CA ALA A 39 1.06 -5.49 2.08
C ALA A 39 1.38 -4.02 1.71
N ASP A 40 2.45 -3.84 0.94
CA ASP A 40 2.88 -2.55 0.40
C ASP A 40 2.29 -2.35 -1.00
N CYS A 41 1.30 -1.45 -1.10
CA CYS A 41 0.53 -1.20 -2.32
C CYS A 41 0.04 0.25 -2.34
N VAL A 42 -0.24 0.80 -3.52
CA VAL A 42 -0.70 2.21 -3.67
C VAL A 42 -2.10 2.46 -3.11
N ASN A 43 -3.00 1.47 -3.17
CA ASN A 43 -4.38 1.49 -2.63
C ASN A 43 -5.12 2.80 -2.91
N ASP A 44 -4.99 3.25 -4.14
CA ASP A 44 -5.54 4.48 -4.70
C ASP A 44 -7.06 4.44 -4.87
N CYS A 45 -7.71 3.26 -4.82
CA CYS A 45 -9.16 3.14 -4.94
C CYS A 45 -9.81 2.31 -3.82
N GLU A 46 -11.10 2.50 -3.64
CA GLU A 46 -11.90 1.84 -2.61
C GLU A 46 -12.00 0.33 -2.86
N GLU A 47 -12.13 -0.09 -4.11
CA GLU A 47 -12.22 -1.50 -4.50
C GLU A 47 -10.96 -2.28 -4.12
N ALA A 48 -9.78 -1.68 -4.34
CA ALA A 48 -8.52 -2.27 -3.90
C ALA A 48 -8.55 -2.44 -2.38
N ARG A 49 -8.94 -1.39 -1.64
CA ARG A 49 -8.99 -1.40 -0.18
C ARG A 49 -10.00 -2.42 0.38
N GLU A 50 -11.18 -2.53 -0.23
CA GLU A 50 -12.19 -3.55 0.09
C GLU A 50 -11.67 -4.97 -0.11
N GLY A 51 -10.91 -5.23 -1.18
CA GLY A 51 -10.31 -6.54 -1.41
C GLY A 51 -9.38 -6.97 -0.26
N TRP A 52 -8.65 -6.04 0.35
CA TRP A 52 -7.84 -6.31 1.54
C TRP A 52 -8.69 -6.55 2.80
N GLN A 53 -9.78 -5.81 2.98
CA GLN A 53 -10.76 -6.07 4.05
C GLN A 53 -11.34 -7.48 3.94
N ILE A 54 -11.67 -7.92 2.71
CA ILE A 54 -12.19 -9.27 2.45
C ILE A 54 -11.12 -10.32 2.77
N ALA A 55 -9.87 -10.11 2.37
CA ALA A 55 -8.75 -11.01 2.67
C ALA A 55 -8.57 -11.20 4.19
N ALA A 56 -8.49 -10.09 4.95
CA ALA A 56 -8.38 -10.13 6.40
C ALA A 56 -9.58 -10.85 7.04
N ARG A 57 -10.82 -10.49 6.66
CA ARG A 57 -12.04 -11.12 7.19
C ARG A 57 -12.08 -12.62 6.93
N LYS A 58 -11.66 -13.08 5.74
CA LYS A 58 -11.62 -14.52 5.39
C LYS A 58 -10.65 -15.29 6.28
N ALA A 59 -9.53 -14.69 6.64
CA ALA A 59 -8.54 -15.29 7.53
C ALA A 59 -8.85 -15.08 9.02
N GLY A 60 -9.90 -14.30 9.36
CA GLY A 60 -10.16 -13.91 10.74
C GLY A 60 -9.11 -12.95 11.32
N ALA A 61 -8.40 -12.23 10.45
CA ALA A 61 -7.31 -11.34 10.81
C ALA A 61 -7.77 -9.91 11.08
N GLU A 62 -7.02 -9.19 11.91
CA GLU A 62 -7.15 -7.75 12.06
C GLU A 62 -6.40 -7.03 10.94
N ILE A 63 -6.87 -5.85 10.56
CA ILE A 63 -6.23 -5.00 9.56
C ILE A 63 -5.85 -3.66 10.17
N VAL A 64 -4.61 -3.26 9.95
CA VAL A 64 -4.08 -1.95 10.33
C VAL A 64 -3.68 -1.20 9.07
N TRP A 65 -4.28 -0.04 8.90
CA TRP A 65 -4.01 0.85 7.78
C TRP A 65 -2.95 1.88 8.18
N ILE A 66 -1.83 1.88 7.47
CA ILE A 66 -0.84 2.95 7.51
C ILE A 66 -0.75 3.57 6.11
N GLU A 67 -1.06 4.85 6.04
CA GLU A 67 -0.77 5.69 4.89
C GLU A 67 0.62 6.32 5.07
N VAL A 68 1.49 6.12 4.10
CA VAL A 68 2.79 6.75 3.98
C VAL A 68 2.65 7.95 3.06
N ALA A 69 2.76 9.16 3.60
CA ALA A 69 2.62 10.39 2.84
C ALA A 69 3.96 11.13 2.73
N CYS A 70 4.03 12.10 1.82
CA CYS A 70 5.06 13.12 1.81
C CYS A 70 4.36 14.46 1.61
N SER A 71 4.23 15.24 2.69
CA SER A 71 3.55 16.54 2.67
C SER A 71 4.32 17.66 1.96
N ASP A 72 5.61 17.44 1.69
CA ASP A 72 6.46 18.37 0.94
C ASP A 72 6.47 17.97 -0.54
N ALA A 73 5.71 18.70 -1.36
CA ALA A 73 5.55 18.41 -2.78
C ALA A 73 6.86 18.52 -3.58
N ASP A 74 7.75 19.45 -3.22
CA ASP A 74 9.04 19.61 -3.88
C ASP A 74 9.96 18.43 -3.55
N GLU A 75 9.95 17.99 -2.30
CA GLU A 75 10.65 16.78 -1.89
C GLU A 75 10.09 15.53 -2.59
N HIS A 76 8.77 15.38 -2.65
CA HIS A 76 8.13 14.25 -3.33
C HIS A 76 8.48 14.23 -4.82
N ARG A 77 8.39 15.39 -5.50
CA ARG A 77 8.79 15.54 -6.89
C ARG A 77 10.24 15.15 -7.10
N ARG A 78 11.14 15.67 -6.28
CA ARG A 78 12.56 15.31 -6.33
C ARG A 78 12.76 13.81 -6.17
N ARG A 79 12.07 13.15 -5.22
CA ARG A 79 12.14 11.70 -5.01
C ARG A 79 11.64 10.92 -6.25
N ILE A 80 10.55 11.34 -6.88
CA ILE A 80 10.01 10.72 -8.10
C ILE A 80 10.92 10.90 -9.32
N GLU A 81 11.51 12.08 -9.49
CA GLU A 81 12.34 12.39 -10.66
C GLU A 81 13.76 11.80 -10.54
N THR A 82 14.25 11.56 -9.32
CA THR A 82 15.61 11.04 -9.07
C THR A 82 15.67 9.56 -8.75
N ARG A 83 14.54 8.91 -8.44
CA ARG A 83 14.52 7.47 -8.19
C ARG A 83 14.95 6.70 -9.44
N SER A 84 15.70 5.63 -9.20
CA SER A 84 16.03 4.64 -10.22
C SER A 84 15.35 3.31 -9.88
N THR A 85 15.20 2.46 -10.89
CA THR A 85 14.73 1.09 -10.70
C THR A 85 15.81 0.13 -11.17
N ASP A 86 16.01 -0.92 -10.40
CA ASP A 86 16.83 -2.08 -10.72
C ASP A 86 16.03 -3.16 -11.49
N ILE A 87 14.73 -2.93 -11.72
CA ILE A 87 13.84 -3.87 -12.40
C ILE A 87 13.93 -3.65 -13.92
N ALA A 88 14.48 -4.65 -14.62
CA ALA A 88 14.62 -4.61 -16.07
C ALA A 88 13.26 -4.42 -16.77
N GLY A 89 13.16 -3.44 -17.66
CA GLY A 89 11.96 -3.16 -18.44
C GLY A 89 10.89 -2.34 -17.71
N LEU A 90 11.06 -2.03 -16.42
CA LEU A 90 10.12 -1.18 -15.69
C LEU A 90 10.34 0.29 -16.03
N SER A 91 9.36 0.91 -16.67
CA SER A 91 9.31 2.36 -16.83
C SER A 91 8.67 3.00 -15.61
N LEU A 92 9.41 3.86 -14.90
CA LEU A 92 8.87 4.59 -13.75
C LEU A 92 8.01 5.77 -14.23
N PRO A 93 6.84 6.02 -13.61
CA PRO A 93 6.05 7.21 -13.93
C PRO A 93 6.83 8.48 -13.54
N GLY A 94 6.77 9.48 -14.43
CA GLY A 94 7.25 10.83 -14.15
C GLY A 94 6.27 11.63 -13.31
N TRP A 95 6.69 12.83 -12.89
CA TRP A 95 5.92 13.68 -11.96
C TRP A 95 4.46 13.91 -12.38
N ASN A 96 4.21 14.29 -13.63
CA ASN A 96 2.84 14.56 -14.11
C ASN A 96 1.92 13.33 -14.04
N ALA A 97 2.46 12.14 -14.27
CA ALA A 97 1.70 10.88 -14.17
C ALA A 97 1.43 10.49 -12.71
N VAL A 98 2.30 10.93 -11.78
CA VAL A 98 2.09 10.78 -10.35
C VAL A 98 0.96 11.72 -9.92
N VAL A 99 1.13 13.03 -10.03
CA VAL A 99 0.11 14.00 -9.55
C VAL A 99 -1.24 13.91 -10.27
N GLY A 100 -1.26 13.44 -11.51
CA GLY A 100 -2.49 13.24 -12.28
C GLY A 100 -3.22 11.93 -11.96
N ARG A 101 -2.69 11.09 -11.06
CA ARG A 101 -3.33 9.84 -10.66
C ARG A 101 -4.51 10.13 -9.74
N ALA A 102 -5.65 9.50 -10.04
CA ALA A 102 -6.79 9.48 -9.15
C ALA A 102 -6.45 8.76 -7.83
N TYR A 103 -6.80 9.38 -6.71
CA TYR A 103 -6.62 8.80 -5.38
C TYR A 103 -7.87 9.05 -4.54
N ALA A 104 -8.58 7.98 -4.21
CA ALA A 104 -9.78 8.04 -3.41
C ALA A 104 -9.46 8.49 -1.97
N PRO A 105 -10.23 9.42 -1.37
CA PRO A 105 -10.04 9.81 0.01
C PRO A 105 -10.22 8.62 0.96
N TRP A 106 -9.62 8.69 2.15
CA TRP A 106 -9.82 7.67 3.17
C TRP A 106 -11.13 7.90 3.92
N GLU A 107 -12.04 6.93 3.83
CA GLU A 107 -13.33 6.94 4.55
C GLU A 107 -13.32 6.05 5.80
N ARG A 108 -12.13 5.61 6.24
CA ARG A 108 -11.96 4.72 7.39
C ARG A 108 -10.73 5.08 8.21
N ASP A 109 -10.72 4.62 9.45
CA ASP A 109 -9.61 4.81 10.37
C ASP A 109 -8.31 4.24 9.79
N HIS A 110 -7.30 5.08 9.77
CA HIS A 110 -5.93 4.78 9.35
C HIS A 110 -4.98 5.69 10.11
N PHE A 111 -3.72 5.30 10.15
CA PHE A 111 -2.64 6.16 10.60
C PHE A 111 -1.92 6.74 9.40
N THR A 112 -1.40 7.96 9.53
CA THR A 112 -0.56 8.57 8.50
C THR A 112 0.85 8.77 9.03
N VAL A 113 1.83 8.25 8.31
CA VAL A 113 3.26 8.48 8.52
C VAL A 113 3.73 9.43 7.42
N ASP A 114 3.91 10.70 7.78
CA ASP A 114 4.48 11.69 6.86
C ASP A 114 6.00 11.55 6.82
N THR A 115 6.55 11.40 5.63
CA THR A 115 7.99 11.21 5.38
C THR A 115 8.71 12.49 4.97
N ALA A 116 7.99 13.61 4.86
CA ALA A 116 8.60 14.89 4.52
C ALA A 116 9.62 15.33 5.57
N ARG A 117 10.85 15.65 5.13
CA ARG A 117 11.95 16.17 5.96
C ARG A 117 12.30 15.30 7.16
N ARG A 118 12.02 14.00 7.08
CA ARG A 118 12.28 13.01 8.13
C ARG A 118 13.21 11.91 7.64
N SER A 119 13.97 11.34 8.58
CA SER A 119 14.78 10.16 8.32
C SER A 119 13.92 8.91 8.19
N LEU A 120 14.49 7.86 7.58
CA LEU A 120 13.83 6.56 7.49
C LEU A 120 13.57 5.98 8.88
N GLU A 121 14.55 6.11 9.77
CA GLU A 121 14.53 5.60 11.14
C GLU A 121 13.37 6.20 11.94
N GLU A 122 13.18 7.53 11.86
CA GLU A 122 12.07 8.21 12.53
C GLU A 122 10.70 7.76 11.98
N CYS A 123 10.59 7.51 10.69
CA CYS A 123 9.34 7.04 10.08
C CYS A 123 9.02 5.59 10.49
N VAL A 124 10.04 4.73 10.53
CA VAL A 124 9.90 3.33 10.95
C VAL A 124 9.55 3.25 12.44
N GLU A 125 10.21 4.04 13.28
CA GLU A 125 9.92 4.08 14.72
C GLU A 125 8.47 4.53 14.99
N GLU A 126 7.99 5.54 14.27
CA GLU A 126 6.59 5.95 14.35
C GLU A 126 5.63 4.83 13.90
N ALA A 127 5.88 4.21 12.73
CA ALA A 127 5.05 3.12 12.21
C ALA A 127 4.97 1.95 13.20
N LEU A 128 6.10 1.56 13.79
CA LEU A 128 6.15 0.53 14.83
C LEU A 128 5.42 0.96 16.10
N GLY A 129 5.58 2.20 16.54
CA GLY A 129 4.87 2.75 17.69
C GLY A 129 3.34 2.80 17.50
N LEU A 130 2.86 2.96 16.27
CA LEU A 130 1.44 2.87 15.93
C LEU A 130 0.92 1.43 16.05
N LEU A 131 1.73 0.44 15.65
CA LEU A 131 1.39 -0.98 15.74
C LEU A 131 1.37 -1.45 17.19
N TYR A 132 2.41 -1.16 17.96
CA TYR A 132 2.53 -1.62 19.36
C TYR A 132 1.54 -0.97 20.32
N ARG A 133 0.95 0.19 19.98
CA ARG A 133 -0.12 0.79 20.80
C ARG A 133 -1.43 0.02 20.74
N ARG A 134 -1.59 -0.92 19.80
CA ARG A 134 -2.80 -1.76 19.68
C ARG A 134 -2.66 -3.11 20.37
N GLU A 135 -1.46 -3.66 20.49
CA GLU A 135 -1.23 -4.91 21.21
C GLU A 135 -0.81 -4.65 22.66
N PRO A 136 -1.57 -5.08 23.68
CA PRO A 136 -1.04 -5.16 25.03
C PRO A 136 0.04 -6.24 25.08
N LEU A 137 1.23 -5.87 25.55
CA LEU A 137 2.47 -6.67 25.69
C LEU A 137 2.37 -7.98 26.53
N LEU A 138 1.20 -8.59 26.76
CA LEU A 138 1.01 -9.63 27.80
C LEU A 138 0.19 -10.88 27.41
N ALA A 139 -0.14 -11.13 26.14
CA ALA A 139 -0.69 -12.44 25.75
C ALA A 139 0.39 -13.30 25.08
N PRO A 140 0.56 -14.59 25.45
CA PRO A 140 1.33 -15.51 24.62
C PRO A 140 0.69 -15.60 23.23
N PRO A 141 1.47 -15.78 22.15
CA PRO A 141 0.97 -15.76 20.77
C PRO A 141 -0.03 -16.90 20.59
N SER A 142 -1.30 -16.58 20.79
CA SER A 142 -2.44 -17.47 20.58
C SER A 142 -3.56 -16.59 20.06
N ALA A 143 -3.75 -16.70 18.74
CA ALA A 143 -4.55 -15.84 17.85
C ALA A 143 -3.88 -14.51 17.44
N ASN A 144 -2.63 -14.57 16.97
CA ASN A 144 -1.97 -13.45 16.30
C ASN A 144 -2.40 -13.39 14.83
N THR A 145 -3.01 -12.30 14.38
CA THR A 145 -2.97 -11.98 12.95
C THR A 145 -3.19 -10.49 12.70
N SER A 146 -2.11 -9.78 12.36
CA SER A 146 -2.15 -8.39 11.93
C SER A 146 -1.77 -8.28 10.45
N LEU A 147 -2.70 -7.81 9.62
CA LEU A 147 -2.40 -7.34 8.26
C LEU A 147 -2.02 -5.86 8.34
N LEU A 148 -0.74 -5.57 8.19
CA LEU A 148 -0.25 -4.20 8.08
C LEU A 148 -0.26 -3.78 6.61
N LYS A 149 -0.97 -2.70 6.30
CA LYS A 149 -0.94 -2.11 4.98
C LYS A 149 -0.12 -0.83 4.99
N LEU A 150 0.84 -0.71 4.08
CA LEU A 150 1.48 0.57 3.76
C LEU A 150 0.87 1.10 2.45
N THR A 151 0.43 2.34 2.47
CA THR A 151 -0.21 3.01 1.33
C THR A 151 0.51 4.30 1.00
N GLN A 152 1.14 4.44 -0.17
CA GLN A 152 1.80 5.69 -0.53
C GLN A 152 0.79 6.73 -1.05
N LEU A 153 0.61 7.85 -0.33
CA LEU A 153 -0.18 8.98 -0.82
C LEU A 153 0.56 9.70 -1.95
N ILE A 154 -0.20 10.04 -2.97
CA ILE A 154 0.24 10.89 -4.07
C ILE A 154 -0.46 12.24 -3.94
N HIS A 155 0.32 13.32 -3.75
CA HIS A 155 -0.23 14.68 -3.80
C HIS A 155 -0.75 14.97 -5.21
N GLY A 156 -2.07 14.95 -5.36
CA GLY A 156 -2.78 15.85 -6.27
C GLY A 156 -3.49 16.89 -5.41
N ASP A 157 -3.60 18.13 -5.89
CA ASP A 157 -4.46 19.15 -5.27
C ASP A 157 -5.85 18.54 -4.99
N ASP A 158 -6.54 19.02 -3.95
CA ASP A 158 -7.85 18.57 -3.39
C ASP A 158 -9.03 18.41 -4.39
N GLU A 159 -8.79 18.48 -5.71
CA GLU A 159 -9.75 18.05 -6.71
C GLU A 159 -9.72 16.53 -6.83
N ALA A 160 -10.75 15.90 -6.24
CA ALA A 160 -11.08 14.50 -6.42
C ALA A 160 -11.10 14.13 -7.93
N ASN A 161 -9.97 13.64 -8.43
CA ASN A 161 -9.95 12.97 -9.72
C ASN A 161 -10.64 11.62 -9.52
N GLU A 162 -11.80 11.46 -10.14
CA GLU A 162 -12.51 10.19 -10.18
C GLU A 162 -11.54 9.07 -10.58
N CYS A 163 -11.56 7.97 -9.81
CA CYS A 163 -10.86 6.75 -10.19
C CYS A 163 -11.35 6.37 -11.58
N LYS A 164 -10.49 6.54 -12.60
CA LYS A 164 -10.81 6.09 -13.94
C LYS A 164 -10.93 4.58 -13.87
N GLN A 165 -12.18 4.13 -13.89
CA GLN A 165 -12.55 2.76 -14.19
C GLN A 165 -11.83 2.38 -15.49
N SER A 166 -11.02 1.34 -15.37
CA SER A 166 -10.44 0.64 -16.49
C SER A 166 -11.54 0.02 -17.36
#